data_AF-A0AAJ6JLU8-F1
#
_entry.id   AF-A0AAJ6JLU8-F1
#
_cell.length_a   1.000
_cell.length_b   1.000
_cell.length_c   1.000
_cell.angle_alpha   90.00
_cell.angle_beta   90.00
_cell.angle_gamma   90.00
#
_symmetry.space_group_name_H-M   'P 1'
#
loop_
_entity.id
_entity.type
_entity.pdbx_description
1 polymer ?
#
loop_
_entity_poly.entity_id
_entity_poly.type
_entity_poly.pdbx_seq_one_letter_code
_entity_poly.pdbx_strand_id
1 'polypeptide(L)'
;MGTDEVVECIRPLLKRFSENEETVRRLVATDDTFDALCHQYRYVIELLKGYEAEADRETEVERLEQRRAGLEEELLTRIEGYQPH
;
A
#
# COMPACT_ATOMS: atom_id res chain seq x y z
N MET A 1 -10.56 12.54 3.08
CA MET A 1 -9.10 12.64 2.96
C MET A 1 -8.78 12.44 1.49
N GLY A 2 -7.85 13.22 0.93
CA GLY A 2 -7.66 13.30 -0.52
C GLY A 2 -6.98 12.06 -1.07
N THR A 3 -7.38 11.63 -2.26
CA THR A 3 -6.75 10.53 -3.03
C THR A 3 -5.24 10.73 -3.18
N ASP A 4 -4.77 11.98 -3.22
CA ASP A 4 -3.33 12.32 -3.21
C ASP A 4 -2.58 11.87 -1.96
N GLU A 5 -3.23 11.88 -0.78
CA GLU A 5 -2.57 11.47 0.47
C GLU A 5 -2.32 9.96 0.51
N VAL A 6 -3.24 9.19 -0.08
CA VAL A 6 -3.13 7.73 -0.23
C VAL A 6 -2.03 7.39 -1.24
N VAL A 7 -1.97 8.12 -2.36
CA VAL A 7 -0.96 7.96 -3.42
C VAL A 7 0.45 8.26 -2.91
N GLU A 8 0.62 9.28 -2.07
CA GLU A 8 1.91 9.58 -1.42
C GLU A 8 2.39 8.45 -0.48
N CYS A 9 1.47 7.71 0.15
CA CYS A 9 1.81 6.62 1.06
C CYS A 9 2.29 5.35 0.33
N ILE A 10 1.68 5.04 -0.81
CA ILE A 10 2.10 3.93 -1.70
C ILE A 10 3.22 4.34 -2.66
N ARG A 11 3.62 5.62 -2.68
CA ARG A 11 4.71 6.16 -3.50
C ARG A 11 6.04 5.39 -3.43
N PRO A 12 6.49 4.87 -2.27
CA PRO A 12 7.69 4.02 -2.21
C PRO A 12 7.54 2.72 -3.02
N LEU A 13 6.32 2.17 -3.04
CA LEU A 13 5.94 0.97 -3.80
C LEU A 13 5.83 1.32 -5.30
N LEU A 14 5.20 2.46 -5.62
CA LEU A 14 5.13 3.00 -6.99
C LEU A 14 6.47 3.46 -7.55
N LYS A 15 7.47 3.71 -6.70
CA LYS A 15 8.83 4.04 -7.16
C LYS A 15 9.46 2.90 -7.97
N ARG A 16 9.01 1.66 -7.74
CA ARG A 16 9.36 0.48 -8.56
C ARG A 16 8.51 0.36 -9.83
N PHE A 17 7.38 1.04 -9.90
CA PHE A 17 6.37 0.97 -10.96
C PHE A 17 5.83 2.36 -11.30
N SER A 18 6.70 3.29 -11.72
CA SER A 18 6.33 4.70 -11.90
C SER A 18 5.26 4.91 -12.97
N GLU A 19 5.17 4.00 -13.94
CA GLU A 19 4.15 3.97 -15.00
C GLU A 19 2.73 3.70 -14.45
N ASN A 20 2.64 3.13 -13.25
CA ASN A 20 1.37 2.77 -12.61
C ASN A 20 0.81 3.86 -11.69
N GLU A 21 1.52 4.98 -11.48
CA GLU A 21 1.04 6.05 -10.58
C GLU A 21 -0.31 6.64 -11.04
N GLU A 22 -0.48 6.83 -12.35
CA GLU A 22 -1.73 7.37 -12.90
C GLU A 22 -2.87 6.33 -12.82
N THR A 23 -2.57 5.06 -13.08
CA THR A 23 -3.49 3.93 -12.91
C THR A 23 -3.97 3.82 -11.46
N VAL A 24 -3.05 4.00 -10.51
CA VAL A 24 -3.32 3.95 -9.08
C VAL A 24 -4.16 5.13 -8.61
N ARG A 25 -3.88 6.35 -9.09
CA ARG A 25 -4.76 7.52 -8.85
C ARG A 25 -6.18 7.26 -9.34
N ARG A 26 -6.35 6.64 -10.51
CA ARG A 26 -7.68 6.28 -11.03
C ARG A 26 -8.33 5.19 -10.18
N LEU A 27 -7.63 4.10 -9.89
CA LEU A 27 -8.13 3.00 -9.06
C LEU A 27 -8.60 3.48 -7.68
N VAL A 28 -7.80 4.31 -7.00
CA VAL A 28 -8.20 4.91 -5.71
C VAL A 28 -9.44 5.79 -5.86
N ALA A 29 -9.61 6.50 -6.98
CA ALA A 29 -10.77 7.36 -7.21
C ALA A 29 -12.03 6.60 -7.65
N THR A 30 -11.89 5.40 -8.23
CA THR A 30 -13.00 4.65 -8.83
C THR A 30 -13.36 3.35 -8.11
N ASP A 31 -12.44 2.78 -7.34
CA ASP A 31 -12.60 1.50 -6.63
C ASP A 31 -12.38 1.70 -5.13
N ASP A 32 -13.48 1.76 -4.38
CA ASP A 32 -13.50 1.89 -2.92
C ASP A 32 -12.77 0.73 -2.22
N THR A 33 -12.71 -0.45 -2.85
CA THR A 33 -11.98 -1.61 -2.31
C THR A 33 -10.48 -1.40 -2.43
N PHE A 34 -10.04 -0.81 -3.54
CA PHE A 34 -8.64 -0.46 -3.76
C PHE A 34 -8.20 0.66 -2.80
N ASP A 35 -9.04 1.68 -2.60
CA ASP A 35 -8.81 2.72 -1.60
C ASP A 35 -8.65 2.13 -0.19
N ALA A 36 -9.55 1.22 0.21
CA ALA A 36 -9.47 0.53 1.50
C ALA A 36 -8.17 -0.30 1.65
N LEU A 37 -7.70 -0.95 0.58
CA LEU A 37 -6.44 -1.70 0.57
C LEU A 37 -5.23 -0.78 0.75
N CYS A 38 -5.20 0.37 0.06
CA CYS A 38 -4.14 1.35 0.25
C CYS A 38 -4.12 1.90 1.68
N HIS A 39 -5.29 2.11 2.28
CA HIS A 39 -5.40 2.51 3.69
C HIS A 39 -4.87 1.43 4.65
N GLN A 40 -5.18 0.16 4.40
CA GLN A 40 -4.62 -0.96 5.20
C GLN A 40 -3.10 -1.05 5.07
N TYR A 41 -2.57 -0.87 3.85
CA TYR A 41 -1.12 -0.85 3.62
C TYR A 41 -0.44 0.28 4.39
N ARG A 42 -1.00 1.50 4.34
CA ARG A 42 -0.51 2.64 5.12
C ARG A 42 -0.46 2.33 6.61
N TYR A 43 -1.54 1.76 7.16
CA TYR A 43 -1.63 1.42 8.58
C TYR A 43 -0.55 0.42 8.99
N VAL A 44 -0.28 -0.61 8.17
CA VAL A 44 0.78 -1.58 8.44
C VAL A 44 2.17 -0.95 8.39
N ILE A 45 2.43 -0.02 7.46
CA ILE A 45 3.71 0.71 7.41
C ILE A 45 3.89 1.62 8.62
N GLU A 46 2.85 2.36 9.03
CA GLU A 46 2.94 3.24 10.19
C GLU A 46 3.16 2.44 11.48
N LEU A 47 2.51 1.28 11.62
CA LEU A 47 2.77 0.34 12.70
C LEU A 47 4.21 -0.18 12.66
N LEU A 48 4.71 -0.64 11.50
CA LEU A 48 6.09 -1.12 11.36
C LEU A 48 7.11 -0.05 11.79
N LYS A 49 6.93 1.21 11.38
CA LYS A 49 7.78 2.32 11.82
C LYS A 49 7.71 2.55 13.34
N GLY A 50 6.52 2.41 13.94
CA GLY A 50 6.35 2.50 15.38
C GLY A 50 7.04 1.36 16.13
N TYR A 51 6.98 0.14 15.59
CA TYR A 51 7.62 -1.04 16.17
C TYR A 51 9.13 -1.06 15.99
N GLU A 52 9.68 -0.56 14.88
CA GLU A 52 11.14 -0.39 14.71
C GLU A 52 11.73 0.58 15.76
N ALA A 53 10.94 1.54 16.24
CA ALA A 53 11.34 2.45 17.32
C ALA A 53 11.33 1.81 18.71
N GLU A 54 10.57 0.71 18.89
CA GLU A 54 10.45 -0.05 20.13
C GLU A 54 11.10 -1.43 19.92
N ALA A 55 12.42 -1.50 20.12
CA ALA A 55 13.33 -2.60 19.76
C ALA A 55 13.06 -4.01 20.35
N ASP A 56 11.87 -4.29 20.89
CA ASP A 56 11.55 -5.49 21.65
C ASP A 56 10.34 -6.28 21.09
N ARG A 57 10.01 -6.10 19.81
CA ARG A 57 8.86 -6.74 19.14
C ARG A 57 9.20 -7.38 17.80
N GLU A 58 10.33 -8.09 17.75
CA GLU A 58 10.83 -8.81 16.56
C GLU A 58 9.76 -9.72 15.92
N THR A 59 9.02 -10.48 16.72
CA THR A 59 7.94 -11.37 16.22
C THR A 59 6.74 -10.60 15.65
N GLU A 60 6.47 -9.40 16.16
CA GLU A 60 5.34 -8.57 15.72
C GLU A 60 5.69 -7.81 14.44
N VAL A 61 6.96 -7.37 14.33
CA VAL A 61 7.55 -6.85 13.09
C VAL A 61 7.50 -7.91 11.99
N GLU A 62 7.93 -9.15 12.26
CA GLU A 62 7.92 -10.23 11.26
C GLU A 62 6.50 -10.54 10.75
N ARG A 63 5.50 -10.54 11.64
CA ARG A 63 4.08 -10.66 11.26
C ARG A 63 3.59 -9.52 10.38
N LEU A 64 3.98 -8.29 10.71
CA LEU A 64 3.57 -7.11 9.95
C LEU A 64 4.28 -7.05 8.60
N GLU A 65 5.51 -7.52 8.49
CA GLU A 65 6.21 -7.66 7.21
C GLU A 65 5.56 -8.69 6.30
N GLN A 66 5.16 -9.85 6.83
CA GLN A 66 4.38 -10.84 6.07
C GLN A 66 3.06 -10.24 5.60
N ARG A 67 2.38 -9.47 6.45
CA ARG A 67 1.13 -8.80 6.09
C ARG A 67 1.35 -7.68 5.05
N ARG A 68 2.46 -6.96 5.14
CA ARG A 68 2.89 -5.97 4.14
C ARG A 68 3.04 -6.68 2.79
N ALA A 69 3.82 -7.77 2.73
CA ALA A 69 4.05 -8.51 1.50
C ALA A 69 2.75 -8.99 0.83
N GLY A 70 1.80 -9.52 1.60
CA GLY A 70 0.49 -9.93 1.05
C GLY A 70 -0.33 -8.76 0.50
N LEU A 71 -0.30 -7.61 1.18
CA LEU A 71 -0.96 -6.39 0.68
C LEU A 71 -0.28 -5.85 -0.57
N GLU A 72 1.06 -5.91 -0.67
CA GLU A 72 1.79 -5.51 -1.87
C GLU A 72 1.42 -6.39 -3.06
N GLU A 73 1.33 -7.70 -2.88
CA GLU A 73 0.92 -8.63 -3.94
C GLU A 73 -0.52 -8.37 -4.41
N GLU A 74 -1.47 -8.14 -3.49
CA GLU A 74 -2.85 -7.82 -3.86
C GLU A 74 -2.97 -6.47 -4.58
N LEU A 75 -2.22 -5.46 -4.13
CA LEU A 75 -2.17 -4.15 -4.79
C LEU A 75 -1.59 -4.28 -6.20
N LEU A 76 -0.47 -4.99 -6.35
CA LEU A 76 0.17 -5.20 -7.66
C LEU A 76 -0.74 -5.99 -8.61
N THR A 77 -1.39 -7.04 -8.14
CA THR A 77 -2.34 -7.83 -8.95
C THR A 77 -3.48 -6.97 -9.48
N ARG A 78 -4.03 -6.07 -8.64
CA ARG A 78 -5.10 -5.14 -9.06
C ARG A 78 -4.60 -4.06 -10.02
N ILE A 79 -3.36 -3.58 -9.84
CA ILE A 79 -2.74 -2.61 -10.73
C ILE A 79 -2.43 -3.23 -12.10
N GLU A 80 -1.82 -4.40 -12.16
CA GLU A 80 -1.49 -5.11 -13.41
C GLU A 80 -2.74 -5.63 -14.12
N GLY A 81 -3.77 -6.04 -13.38
CA GLY A 81 -5.06 -6.47 -13.92
C GLY A 81 -5.97 -5.33 -14.37
N TYR A 82 -5.58 -4.07 -14.15
CA TYR A 82 -6.39 -2.92 -14.53
C TYR A 82 -6.26 -2.63 -16.03
N GLN A 83 -7.28 -3.02 -16.80
CA GLN A 83 -7.46 -2.53 -18.18
C GLN A 83 -8.39 -1.31 -18.17
N PRO A 84 -7.88 -0.10 -18.50
CA PRO A 84 -8.75 1.05 -18.70
C PRO A 84 -9.63 0.79 -19.92
N HIS A 85 -10.96 0.82 -19.73
CA HIS A 85 -11.95 0.83 -20.81
C HIS A 85 -12.19 2.26 -21.33
#